data_AF-A0A2K3M4B4-F1
#
_entry.id   AF-A0A2K3M4B4-F1
#
_cell.length_a   1.000
_cell.length_b   1.000
_cell.length_c   1.000
_cell.angle_alpha   90.00
_cell.angle_beta   90.00
_cell.angle_gamma   90.00
#
_symmetry.space_group_name_H-M   'P 1'
#
loop_
_entity.id
_entity.type
_entity.pdbx_description
1 polymer ?
#
loop_
_entity_poly.entity_id
_entity_poly.type
_entity_poly.pdbx_seq_one_letter_code
_entity_poly.pdbx_strand_id
1 'polypeptide(L)'
;MEMVKRFKVWVYKEGEQPLVHDGPINNKYSIEGQFIDEMDTSNKSPFKATHPEQAHVFFLPFSVSKVIRYIYKPRRSRSDYDPHRLQVLVEDYVNIIANKYPYWNRSQGADHFLLSCHDWGPRVSYANPKLFKYFIRALCNANISEGFWPNRDVSIPQLNLPVGKLSPPNTSQHPNNRTILAFFAGGAHGKIRKKLLKQWKDKDKEVQVHEYLW
;
A
#
# COMPACT_ATOMS: atom_id res chain seq x y z
N MET A 1 17.71 -10.48 11.44
CA MET A 1 17.04 -11.03 10.25
C MET A 1 17.76 -10.56 9.00
N GLU A 2 18.15 -11.47 8.11
CA GLU A 2 18.96 -11.17 6.91
C GLU A 2 18.23 -10.27 5.90
N MET A 3 16.92 -10.49 5.71
CA MET A 3 16.07 -9.68 4.83
C MET A 3 16.11 -8.18 5.16
N VAL A 4 16.11 -7.81 6.45
CA VAL A 4 16.14 -6.41 6.89
C VAL A 4 17.43 -5.70 6.45
N LYS A 5 18.54 -6.46 6.32
CA LYS A 5 19.85 -5.91 5.95
C LYS A 5 20.04 -5.80 4.45
N ARG A 6 19.46 -6.72 3.68
CA ARG A 6 19.77 -6.89 2.25
C ARG A 6 18.67 -6.47 1.31
N PHE A 7 17.41 -6.49 1.74
CA PHE A 7 16.29 -6.16 0.87
C PHE A 7 16.39 -4.71 0.40
N LYS A 8 16.19 -4.51 -0.90
CA LYS A 8 16.31 -3.21 -1.55
C LYS A 8 15.17 -3.01 -2.54
N VAL A 9 14.65 -1.79 -2.57
CA VAL A 9 13.54 -1.36 -3.41
C VAL A 9 14.00 -0.20 -4.27
N TRP A 10 13.92 -0.34 -5.58
CA TRP A 10 14.09 0.78 -6.50
C TRP A 10 12.79 1.57 -6.58
N VAL A 11 12.86 2.89 -6.54
CA VAL A 11 11.70 3.78 -6.73
C VAL A 11 11.84 4.44 -8.10
N TYR A 12 10.85 4.23 -8.97
CA TYR A 12 10.78 4.95 -10.24
C TYR A 12 10.68 6.45 -10.01
N LYS A 13 11.28 7.25 -10.90
CA LYS A 13 11.32 8.72 -10.80
C LYS A 13 10.31 9.42 -11.71
N GLU A 14 9.61 8.63 -12.52
CA GLU A 14 8.65 9.08 -13.51
C GLU A 14 7.36 9.49 -12.83
N GLY A 15 6.68 10.48 -13.41
CA GLY A 15 5.43 11.01 -12.90
C GLY A 15 5.62 12.28 -12.08
N GLU A 16 4.52 12.96 -11.80
CA GLU A 16 4.51 14.23 -11.08
C GLU A 16 3.48 14.23 -9.96
N GLN A 17 3.76 15.04 -8.93
CA GLN A 17 2.80 15.33 -7.89
C GLN A 17 1.58 16.08 -8.48
N PRO A 18 0.38 15.87 -7.94
CA PRO A 18 0.08 15.15 -6.70
C PRO A 18 -0.24 13.66 -6.90
N LEU A 19 -0.20 13.13 -8.13
CA LEU A 19 -0.65 11.75 -8.41
C LEU A 19 0.44 10.71 -8.13
N VAL A 20 1.69 11.10 -8.33
CA VAL A 20 2.87 10.28 -8.14
C VAL A 20 3.81 11.01 -7.19
N HIS A 21 4.63 10.29 -6.42
CA HIS A 21 5.61 10.86 -5.50
C HIS A 21 5.01 11.67 -4.34
N ASP A 22 3.71 11.50 -4.10
CA ASP A 22 2.97 12.12 -3.01
C ASP A 22 1.76 11.22 -2.67
N GLY A 23 1.36 11.23 -1.40
CA GLY A 23 0.26 10.41 -0.91
C GLY A 23 -0.47 11.06 0.27
N PRO A 24 -1.62 10.51 0.68
CA PRO A 24 -2.32 11.01 1.85
C PRO A 24 -1.51 10.70 3.12
N ILE A 25 -1.22 11.71 3.93
CA ILE A 25 -0.53 11.56 5.22
C ILE A 25 -1.48 11.57 6.44
N ASN A 26 -2.79 11.64 6.18
CA ASN A 26 -3.82 11.77 7.22
C ASN A 26 -4.90 10.69 7.06
N ASN A 27 -5.60 10.46 8.16
CA ASN A 27 -6.72 9.54 8.30
C ASN A 27 -6.36 8.10 7.90
N LYS A 28 -7.37 7.30 7.57
CA LYS A 28 -7.30 5.87 7.25
C LYS A 28 -6.46 5.49 6.02
N TYR A 29 -5.93 6.45 5.27
CA TYR A 29 -5.06 6.21 4.12
C TYR A 29 -3.61 6.62 4.39
N SER A 30 -3.31 7.09 5.61
CA SER A 30 -2.02 7.72 5.96
C SER A 30 -0.79 6.86 5.66
N ILE A 31 -0.89 5.54 5.79
CA ILE A 31 0.22 4.62 5.48
C ILE A 31 0.61 4.65 4.00
N GLU A 32 -0.30 4.97 3.08
CA GLU A 32 0.01 5.12 1.66
C GLU A 32 0.98 6.31 1.44
N GLY A 33 0.68 7.47 2.03
CA GLY A 33 1.58 8.62 1.96
C GLY A 33 2.86 8.44 2.76
N GLN A 34 2.78 7.84 3.95
CA GLN A 34 3.98 7.58 4.76
C GLN A 34 4.97 6.65 4.05
N PHE A 35 4.47 5.58 3.42
CA PHE A 35 5.33 4.67 2.66
C PHE A 35 6.00 5.37 1.48
N ILE A 36 5.25 6.18 0.71
CA ILE A 36 5.81 6.96 -0.39
C ILE A 36 6.87 7.93 0.13
N ASP A 37 6.58 8.71 1.18
CA ASP A 37 7.53 9.66 1.76
C ASP A 37 8.82 8.99 2.26
N GLU A 38 8.72 7.87 2.98
CA GLU A 38 9.89 7.15 3.51
C GLU A 38 10.75 6.54 2.41
N MET A 39 10.12 5.96 1.38
CA MET A 39 10.80 5.31 0.26
C MET A 39 11.36 6.29 -0.76
N ASP A 40 10.70 7.42 -0.95
CA ASP A 40 10.99 8.34 -2.05
C ASP A 40 11.49 9.71 -1.57
N THR A 41 10.59 10.53 -1.01
CA THR A 41 10.80 11.97 -0.77
C THR A 41 11.80 12.26 0.34
N SER A 42 11.63 11.64 1.51
CA SER A 42 12.49 11.87 2.66
C SER A 42 13.86 11.18 2.55
N ASN A 43 13.96 10.19 1.65
CA ASN A 43 15.15 9.36 1.45
C ASN A 43 15.68 8.69 2.74
N LYS A 44 14.79 8.47 3.72
CA LYS A 44 15.14 7.92 5.05
C LYS A 44 15.14 6.40 5.09
N SER A 45 14.44 5.75 4.16
CA SER A 45 14.30 4.29 4.21
C SER A 45 15.63 3.58 3.94
N PRO A 46 16.10 2.70 4.86
CA PRO A 46 17.28 1.88 4.61
C PRO A 46 17.04 0.83 3.51
N PHE A 47 15.78 0.63 3.10
CA PHE A 47 15.40 -0.27 2.02
C PHE A 47 15.50 0.38 0.64
N LYS A 48 15.68 1.70 0.52
CA LYS A 48 15.80 2.34 -0.79
C LYS A 48 17.08 1.89 -1.48
N ALA A 49 16.95 1.45 -2.72
CA ALA A 49 18.08 1.13 -3.59
C ALA A 49 18.71 2.42 -4.14
N THR A 50 20.04 2.49 -4.15
CA THR A 50 20.76 3.62 -4.77
C THR A 50 20.90 3.46 -6.28
N HIS A 51 20.90 2.21 -6.75
CA HIS A 51 20.96 1.82 -8.15
C HIS A 51 19.94 0.72 -8.41
N PRO A 52 19.31 0.68 -9.59
CA PRO A 52 18.28 -0.31 -9.90
C PRO A 52 18.81 -1.75 -9.88
N GLU A 53 20.09 -1.97 -10.17
CA GLU A 53 20.70 -3.31 -10.14
C GLU A 53 20.89 -3.89 -8.74
N GLN A 54 20.75 -3.07 -7.70
CA GLN A 54 20.75 -3.52 -6.31
C GLN A 54 19.34 -3.94 -5.85
N ALA A 55 18.30 -3.59 -6.62
CA ALA A 55 16.92 -3.74 -6.21
C ALA A 55 16.44 -5.19 -6.36
N HIS A 56 15.68 -5.62 -5.35
CA HIS A 56 14.97 -6.89 -5.35
C HIS A 56 13.56 -6.72 -5.88
N VAL A 57 12.97 -5.54 -5.66
CA VAL A 57 11.65 -5.14 -6.17
C VAL A 57 11.64 -3.68 -6.59
N PHE A 58 10.67 -3.32 -7.42
CA PHE A 58 10.51 -2.02 -8.04
C PHE A 58 9.19 -1.39 -7.60
N PHE A 59 9.26 -0.22 -6.98
CA PHE A 59 8.11 0.51 -6.48
C PHE A 59 7.64 1.55 -7.48
N LEU A 60 6.34 1.55 -7.75
CA LEU A 60 5.63 2.59 -8.47
C LEU A 60 5.03 3.55 -7.43
N PRO A 61 5.59 4.78 -7.24
CA PRO A 61 5.13 5.74 -6.23
C PRO A 61 3.81 6.43 -6.60
N PHE A 62 2.84 5.67 -7.13
CA PHE A 62 1.55 6.13 -7.62
C PHE A 62 0.48 6.07 -6.51
N SER A 63 -0.14 7.21 -6.17
CA SER A 63 -1.18 7.27 -5.14
C SER A 63 -2.59 7.21 -5.74
N VAL A 64 -3.24 6.06 -5.55
CA VAL A 64 -4.67 5.89 -5.88
C VAL A 64 -5.51 6.90 -5.12
N SER A 65 -5.19 7.15 -3.84
CA SER A 65 -5.93 8.09 -3.01
C SER A 65 -5.87 9.53 -3.56
N LYS A 66 -4.72 9.94 -4.12
CA LYS A 66 -4.57 11.25 -4.77
C LYS A 66 -5.29 11.31 -6.10
N VAL A 67 -5.25 10.27 -6.93
CA VAL A 67 -6.08 10.20 -8.15
C VAL A 67 -7.55 10.40 -7.81
N ILE A 68 -8.06 9.70 -6.79
CA ILE A 68 -9.45 9.87 -6.35
C ILE A 68 -9.75 11.29 -5.87
N ARG A 69 -8.78 11.94 -5.23
CA ARG A 69 -8.95 13.32 -4.74
C ARG A 69 -8.95 14.35 -5.87
N TYR A 70 -8.05 14.23 -6.85
CA TYR A 70 -7.77 15.28 -7.83
C TYR A 70 -8.42 15.06 -9.19
N ILE A 71 -8.63 13.81 -9.62
CA ILE A 71 -9.21 13.49 -10.93
C ILE A 71 -10.73 13.28 -10.83
N TYR A 72 -11.20 12.74 -9.70
CA TYR A 72 -12.58 12.32 -9.53
C TYR A 72 -13.45 13.28 -8.72
N LYS A 73 -12.92 14.42 -8.26
CA LYS A 73 -13.70 15.42 -7.52
C LYS A 73 -13.83 16.73 -8.28
N PRO A 74 -14.99 17.41 -8.19
CA PRO A 74 -16.20 17.00 -7.48
C PRO A 74 -16.96 15.89 -8.24
N ARG A 75 -17.56 14.95 -7.51
CA ARG A 75 -18.44 13.93 -8.09
C ARG A 75 -19.83 14.50 -8.28
N ARG A 76 -20.30 14.58 -9.52
CA ARG A 76 -21.59 15.19 -9.87
C ARG A 76 -22.63 14.15 -10.31
N SER A 77 -22.19 12.96 -10.72
CA SER A 77 -23.07 11.91 -11.23
C SER A 77 -22.56 10.49 -10.90
N ARG A 78 -23.37 9.47 -11.20
CA ARG A 78 -22.97 8.06 -11.03
C ARG A 78 -21.85 7.64 -11.99
N SER A 79 -21.78 8.22 -13.19
CA SER A 79 -20.70 7.92 -14.14
C SER A 79 -19.33 8.41 -13.63
N ASP A 80 -19.29 9.37 -12.71
CA ASP A 80 -18.05 9.78 -12.03
C ASP A 80 -17.48 8.69 -11.10
N TYR A 81 -18.18 7.57 -10.89
CA TYR A 81 -17.68 6.42 -10.13
C TYR A 81 -17.02 5.34 -10.99
N ASP A 82 -16.86 5.57 -12.29
CA ASP A 82 -16.17 4.65 -13.19
C ASP A 82 -14.65 4.64 -12.92
N PRO A 83 -14.03 3.50 -12.55
CA PRO A 83 -12.58 3.39 -12.34
C PRO A 83 -11.75 3.51 -13.62
N HIS A 84 -12.34 3.65 -14.80
CA HIS A 84 -11.64 3.70 -16.09
C HIS A 84 -10.50 4.73 -16.12
N ARG A 85 -10.72 5.97 -15.64
CA ARG A 85 -9.65 7.00 -15.61
C ARG A 85 -8.47 6.59 -14.72
N LEU A 86 -8.74 5.98 -13.56
CA LEU A 86 -7.69 5.43 -12.70
C LEU A 86 -6.89 4.34 -13.43
N GLN A 87 -7.58 3.44 -14.12
CA GLN A 87 -6.95 2.32 -14.83
C GLN A 87 -6.05 2.81 -15.96
N VAL A 88 -6.54 3.74 -16.79
CA VAL A 88 -5.76 4.35 -17.88
C VAL A 88 -4.52 5.04 -17.33
N LEU A 89 -4.63 5.85 -16.26
CA LEU A 89 -3.48 6.54 -15.69
C LEU A 89 -2.40 5.59 -15.16
N VAL A 90 -2.78 4.45 -14.56
CA VAL A 90 -1.82 3.45 -14.08
C VAL A 90 -1.20 2.69 -15.26
N GLU A 91 -1.98 2.36 -16.28
CA GLU A 91 -1.47 1.71 -17.49
C GLU A 91 -0.48 2.61 -18.24
N ASP A 92 -0.80 3.89 -18.41
CA ASP A 92 0.10 4.87 -19.02
C ASP A 92 1.40 5.02 -18.24
N TYR A 93 1.32 5.07 -16.90
CA TYR A 93 2.49 5.07 -16.04
C TYR A 93 3.38 3.85 -16.26
N VAL A 94 2.77 2.66 -16.29
CA VAL A 94 3.47 1.41 -16.57
C VAL A 94 4.13 1.43 -17.96
N ASN A 95 3.42 1.91 -18.97
CA ASN A 95 3.96 2.02 -20.33
C ASN A 95 5.18 2.96 -20.38
N ILE A 96 5.14 4.08 -19.66
CA ILE A 96 6.29 5.00 -19.57
C ILE A 96 7.51 4.28 -18.97
N ILE A 97 7.35 3.60 -17.82
CA ILE A 97 8.49 2.93 -17.17
C ILE A 97 8.98 1.71 -17.97
N ALA A 98 8.09 0.99 -18.65
CA ALA A 98 8.42 -0.18 -19.46
C ALA A 98 9.15 0.18 -20.76
N ASN A 99 8.85 1.35 -21.33
CA ASN A 99 9.55 1.88 -22.50
C ASN A 99 10.89 2.49 -22.13
N LYS A 100 11.00 3.11 -20.95
CA LYS A 100 12.21 3.80 -20.51
C LYS A 100 13.25 2.86 -19.88
N TYR A 101 12.81 1.78 -19.23
CA TYR A 101 13.68 0.86 -18.50
C TYR A 101 13.42 -0.60 -18.86
N PRO A 102 14.44 -1.48 -18.82
CA PRO A 102 14.28 -2.89 -19.17
C PRO A 102 13.53 -3.70 -18.09
N TYR A 103 13.43 -3.19 -16.87
CA TYR A 103 13.06 -3.98 -15.69
C TYR A 103 11.63 -4.49 -15.71
N TRP A 104 10.66 -3.69 -16.18
CA TRP A 104 9.27 -4.15 -16.30
C TRP A 104 9.16 -5.34 -17.26
N ASN A 105 9.78 -5.21 -18.44
CA ASN A 105 9.71 -6.23 -19.49
C ASN A 105 10.50 -7.50 -19.12
N ARG A 106 11.57 -7.38 -18.32
CA ARG A 106 12.34 -8.52 -17.81
C ARG A 106 11.49 -9.51 -17.01
N SER A 107 10.59 -9.00 -16.17
CA SER A 107 9.78 -9.81 -15.24
C SER A 107 8.30 -9.86 -15.60
N GLN A 108 7.88 -9.10 -16.62
CA GLN A 108 6.47 -8.82 -16.91
C GLN A 108 5.74 -8.24 -15.67
N GLY A 109 6.44 -7.38 -14.93
CA GLY A 109 5.94 -6.72 -13.72
C GLY A 109 5.94 -7.59 -12.46
N ALA A 110 6.50 -8.81 -12.48
CA ALA A 110 6.43 -9.75 -11.35
C ALA A 110 7.21 -9.29 -10.10
N ASP A 111 8.19 -8.39 -10.26
CA ASP A 111 8.95 -7.75 -9.18
C ASP A 111 8.54 -6.29 -8.98
N HIS A 112 7.43 -5.85 -9.59
CA HIS A 112 6.91 -4.49 -9.49
C HIS A 112 5.71 -4.45 -8.56
N PHE A 113 5.63 -3.39 -7.76
CA PHE A 113 4.48 -3.18 -6.89
C PHE A 113 4.05 -1.71 -6.78
N LEU A 114 2.78 -1.52 -6.49
CA LEU A 114 2.23 -0.27 -5.96
C LEU A 114 1.56 -0.52 -4.61
N LEU A 115 1.49 0.51 -3.79
CA LEU A 115 0.79 0.47 -2.52
C LEU A 115 -0.47 1.33 -2.59
N SER A 116 -1.61 0.77 -2.22
CA SER A 116 -2.86 1.51 -2.09
C SER A 116 -3.65 1.13 -0.85
N CYS A 117 -4.14 2.15 -0.15
CA CYS A 117 -5.07 1.97 0.95
C CYS A 117 -6.50 2.39 0.65
N HIS A 118 -6.72 2.94 -0.55
CA HIS A 118 -8.05 3.20 -1.06
C HIS A 118 -8.73 1.87 -1.46
N ASP A 119 -10.06 1.80 -1.33
CA ASP A 119 -10.87 0.65 -1.76
C ASP A 119 -10.85 0.40 -3.28
N TRP A 120 -10.27 1.32 -4.06
CA TRP A 120 -10.07 1.18 -5.50
C TRP A 120 -8.69 0.61 -5.84
N GLY A 121 -7.83 0.38 -4.84
CA GLY A 121 -6.53 -0.26 -5.01
C GLY A 121 -6.58 -1.57 -5.80
N PRO A 122 -7.52 -2.50 -5.55
CA PRO A 122 -7.65 -3.70 -6.38
C PRO A 122 -8.01 -3.41 -7.84
N ARG A 123 -8.77 -2.34 -8.11
CA ARG A 123 -9.33 -2.03 -9.42
C ARG A 123 -8.30 -1.53 -10.44
N VAL A 124 -7.11 -1.12 -9.97
CA VAL A 124 -5.99 -0.67 -10.82
C VAL A 124 -5.64 -1.68 -11.91
N SER A 125 -5.81 -2.98 -11.62
CA SER A 125 -5.40 -4.07 -12.50
C SER A 125 -6.54 -4.70 -13.32
N TYR A 126 -7.76 -4.15 -13.25
CA TYR A 126 -8.95 -4.83 -13.82
C TYR A 126 -9.11 -4.62 -15.32
N ALA A 127 -8.76 -3.45 -15.85
CA ALA A 127 -8.93 -3.16 -17.28
C ALA A 127 -7.97 -3.95 -18.17
N ASN A 128 -6.75 -4.21 -17.69
CA ASN A 128 -5.73 -4.94 -18.43
C ASN A 128 -5.13 -6.11 -17.63
N PRO A 129 -5.86 -7.23 -17.48
CA PRO A 129 -5.40 -8.38 -16.70
C PRO A 129 -4.12 -9.02 -17.24
N LYS A 130 -3.82 -8.83 -18.54
CA LYS A 130 -2.58 -9.35 -19.16
C LYS A 130 -1.37 -8.57 -18.68
N LEU A 131 -1.44 -7.23 -18.70
CA LEU A 131 -0.36 -6.36 -18.22
C LEU A 131 -0.08 -6.57 -16.73
N PHE A 132 -1.13 -6.69 -15.92
CA PHE A 132 -1.02 -6.80 -14.46
C PHE A 132 -1.07 -8.24 -13.94
N LYS A 133 -0.82 -9.24 -14.80
CA LYS A 133 -0.92 -10.66 -14.44
C LYS A 133 -0.04 -11.01 -13.23
N TYR A 134 1.20 -10.55 -13.23
CA TYR A 134 2.19 -10.84 -12.17
C TYR A 134 2.46 -9.67 -11.23
N PHE A 135 1.92 -8.50 -11.54
CA PHE A 135 2.10 -7.29 -10.75
C PHE A 135 1.61 -7.42 -9.31
N ILE A 136 2.46 -7.02 -8.36
CA ILE A 136 2.18 -7.11 -6.92
C ILE A 136 1.37 -5.88 -6.50
N ARG A 137 0.25 -6.10 -5.80
CA ARG A 137 -0.49 -5.00 -5.17
C ARG A 137 -0.31 -5.08 -3.66
N ALA A 138 0.27 -4.06 -3.06
CA ALA A 138 0.28 -3.88 -1.62
C ALA A 138 -0.99 -3.13 -1.21
N LEU A 139 -1.92 -3.81 -0.55
CA LEU A 139 -3.30 -3.34 -0.34
C LEU A 139 -3.66 -3.28 1.14
N CYS A 140 -4.25 -2.17 1.58
CA CYS A 140 -4.90 -2.15 2.91
C CYS A 140 -6.20 -2.97 2.97
N ASN A 141 -6.85 -3.16 1.82
CA ASN A 141 -8.03 -4.01 1.71
C ASN A 141 -7.63 -5.37 1.11
N ALA A 142 -7.37 -6.35 1.99
CA ALA A 142 -6.98 -7.70 1.62
C ALA A 142 -8.18 -8.65 1.45
N ASN A 143 -9.24 -8.18 0.78
CA ASN A 143 -10.45 -8.96 0.55
C ASN A 143 -10.35 -9.79 -0.74
N ILE A 144 -10.31 -11.12 -0.59
CA ILE A 144 -10.24 -12.07 -1.72
C ILE A 144 -11.46 -11.95 -2.64
N SER A 145 -12.65 -11.65 -2.11
CA SER A 145 -13.86 -11.45 -2.94
C SER A 145 -13.81 -10.17 -3.78
N GLU A 146 -12.93 -9.24 -3.43
CA GLU A 146 -12.66 -8.02 -4.19
C GLU A 146 -11.33 -8.13 -4.95
N GLY A 147 -10.90 -9.37 -5.22
CA GLY A 147 -9.79 -9.65 -6.09
C GLY A 147 -8.43 -9.53 -5.44
N PHE A 148 -8.27 -9.60 -4.11
CA PHE A 148 -6.96 -9.79 -3.47
C PHE A 148 -6.43 -11.22 -3.70
N TRP A 149 -5.16 -11.36 -4.08
CA TRP A 149 -4.52 -12.64 -4.40
C TRP A 149 -3.42 -12.96 -3.37
N PRO A 150 -3.67 -13.82 -2.36
CA PRO A 150 -2.70 -14.07 -1.27
C PRO A 150 -1.32 -14.57 -1.72
N ASN A 151 -1.24 -15.24 -2.87
CA ASN A 151 0.02 -15.78 -3.41
C ASN A 151 0.87 -14.72 -4.13
N ARG A 152 0.38 -13.49 -4.28
CA ARG A 152 1.02 -12.43 -5.07
C ARG A 152 0.95 -11.06 -4.40
N ASP A 153 -0.23 -10.68 -3.91
CA ASP A 153 -0.48 -9.40 -3.28
C ASP A 153 -0.03 -9.39 -1.81
N VAL A 154 0.21 -8.20 -1.27
CA VAL A 154 0.67 -7.99 0.11
C VAL A 154 -0.39 -7.24 0.90
N SER A 155 -0.76 -7.77 2.07
CA SER A 155 -1.63 -7.08 3.02
C SER A 155 -0.85 -6.01 3.77
N ILE A 156 -1.30 -4.75 3.72
CA ILE A 156 -0.73 -3.64 4.48
C ILE A 156 -1.70 -3.26 5.61
N PRO A 157 -1.24 -3.13 6.87
CA PRO A 157 -2.11 -2.68 7.94
C PRO A 157 -2.57 -1.25 7.70
N GLN A 158 -3.88 -1.02 7.77
CA GLN A 158 -4.42 0.33 7.72
C GLN A 158 -3.99 1.11 8.96
N LEU A 159 -3.36 2.26 8.74
CA LEU A 159 -3.02 3.23 9.80
C LEU A 159 -3.94 4.45 9.70
N ASN A 160 -4.56 4.81 10.81
CA ASN A 160 -5.39 6.01 10.92
C ASN A 160 -4.64 7.09 11.71
N LEU A 161 -3.97 8.01 11.01
CA LEU A 161 -3.27 9.14 11.64
C LEU A 161 -4.17 10.38 11.69
N PRO A 162 -4.49 10.92 12.88
CA PRO A 162 -5.23 12.17 12.99
C PRO A 162 -4.49 13.34 12.33
N VAL A 163 -5.24 14.25 11.70
CA VAL A 163 -4.66 15.45 11.06
C VAL A 163 -3.85 16.25 12.08
N GLY A 164 -2.61 16.62 11.72
CA GLY A 164 -1.76 17.50 12.53
C GLY A 164 -1.12 16.84 13.76
N LYS A 165 -1.36 15.54 14.00
CA LYS A 165 -0.68 14.79 15.06
C LYS A 165 0.27 13.77 14.43
N LEU A 166 1.56 14.10 14.37
CA LEU A 166 2.58 13.07 14.18
C LEU A 166 2.58 12.20 15.44
N SER A 167 2.31 10.91 15.28
CA SER A 167 2.57 9.98 16.38
C SER A 167 4.07 9.97 16.64
N PRO A 168 4.53 9.85 17.90
CA PRO A 168 5.94 9.64 18.19
C PRO A 168 6.47 8.50 17.32
N PRO A 169 7.70 8.59 16.79
CA PRO A 169 8.29 7.50 16.04
C PRO A 169 8.17 6.22 16.87
N ASN A 170 7.48 5.23 16.33
CA ASN A 170 7.23 3.98 17.02
C ASN A 170 8.58 3.28 17.18
N THR A 171 9.14 3.34 18.39
CA THR A 171 10.29 2.55 18.82
C THR A 171 9.83 1.12 19.06
N SER A 172 9.28 0.48 18.02
CA SER A 172 8.95 -0.94 18.05
C SER A 172 10.16 -1.67 18.60
N GLN A 173 9.93 -2.52 19.61
CA GLN A 173 10.99 -3.31 20.21
C GLN A 173 11.76 -4.06 19.11
N HIS A 174 13.06 -4.23 19.33
CA HIS A 174 13.88 -5.08 18.46
C HIS A 174 13.18 -6.42 18.24
N PRO A 175 13.18 -7.02 17.03
CA PRO A 175 12.41 -8.25 16.76
C PRO A 175 12.56 -9.35 17.81
N ASN A 176 13.76 -9.50 18.41
CA ASN A 176 14.04 -10.50 19.45
C ASN A 176 13.40 -10.18 20.82
N ASN A 177 12.95 -8.95 21.04
CA ASN A 177 12.40 -8.49 22.32
C ASN A 177 10.88 -8.32 22.26
N ARG A 178 10.27 -8.50 21.08
CA ARG A 178 8.82 -8.38 20.88
C ARG A 178 8.12 -9.56 21.54
N THR A 179 7.28 -9.28 22.53
CA THR A 179 6.45 -10.29 23.22
C THR A 179 5.03 -10.39 22.67
N ILE A 180 4.63 -9.45 21.80
CA ILE A 180 3.29 -9.41 21.19
C ILE A 180 3.37 -10.01 19.79
N LEU A 181 2.63 -11.09 19.59
CA LEU A 181 2.50 -11.81 18.32
C LEU A 181 1.59 -11.07 17.34
N ALA A 182 0.44 -10.57 17.82
CA ALA A 182 -0.54 -9.90 16.99
C ALA A 182 -1.26 -8.78 17.73
N PHE A 183 -1.65 -7.75 16.98
CA PHE A 183 -2.38 -6.60 17.49
C PHE A 183 -3.56 -6.27 16.57
N PHE A 184 -4.72 -6.02 17.15
CA PHE A 184 -5.89 -5.49 16.46
C PHE A 184 -6.59 -4.45 17.32
N ALA A 185 -6.98 -3.35 16.69
CA ALA A 185 -7.84 -2.34 17.29
C ALA A 185 -8.91 -1.90 16.29
N GLY A 186 -10.18 -2.08 16.65
CA GLY A 186 -11.29 -1.58 15.85
C GLY A 186 -12.64 -2.17 16.24
N GLY A 187 -13.68 -1.34 16.15
CA GLY A 187 -15.03 -1.73 16.56
C GLY A 187 -15.57 -2.94 15.79
N ALA A 188 -16.61 -3.56 16.34
CA ALA A 188 -17.28 -4.78 15.86
C ALA A 188 -18.05 -4.61 14.52
N HIS A 189 -17.40 -4.04 13.52
CA HIS A 189 -17.95 -3.79 12.19
C HIS A 189 -17.80 -5.02 11.29
N GLY A 190 -18.92 -5.51 10.75
CA GLY A 190 -18.96 -6.70 9.89
C GLY A 190 -18.83 -8.03 10.66
N LYS A 191 -19.02 -9.13 9.94
CA LYS A 191 -19.10 -10.49 10.53
C LYS A 191 -17.74 -10.98 11.07
N ILE A 192 -16.64 -10.63 10.40
CA ILE A 192 -15.29 -11.11 10.75
C ILE A 192 -14.81 -10.49 12.06
N ARG A 193 -14.94 -9.16 12.23
CA ARG A 193 -14.48 -8.48 13.45
C ARG A 193 -15.24 -8.96 14.70
N LYS A 194 -16.54 -9.26 14.57
CA LYS A 194 -17.33 -9.87 15.66
C LYS A 194 -16.76 -11.22 16.10
N LYS A 195 -16.39 -12.09 15.14
CA LYS A 195 -15.75 -13.37 15.45
C LYS A 195 -14.37 -13.18 16.07
N LEU A 196 -13.56 -12.26 15.54
CA LEU A 196 -12.22 -11.93 16.04
C LEU A 196 -12.28 -11.44 17.49
N LEU A 197 -13.13 -10.46 17.78
CA LEU A 197 -13.32 -9.94 19.14
C LEU A 197 -13.79 -11.04 20.09
N LYS A 198 -14.79 -11.84 19.69
CA LYS A 198 -15.26 -12.97 20.50
C LYS A 198 -14.17 -13.99 20.78
N GLN A 199 -13.27 -14.24 19.83
CA GLN A 199 -12.25 -15.29 19.93
C GLN A 199 -11.04 -14.87 20.76
N TRP A 200 -10.55 -13.63 20.61
CA TRP A 200 -9.24 -13.23 21.14
C TRP A 200 -9.25 -12.06 22.12
N LYS A 201 -10.31 -11.24 22.17
CA LYS A 201 -10.38 -10.11 23.11
C LYS A 201 -10.21 -10.61 24.54
N ASP A 202 -9.21 -10.06 25.24
CA ASP A 202 -8.87 -10.34 26.64
C ASP A 202 -8.61 -11.84 26.94
N LYS A 203 -8.21 -12.63 25.93
CA LYS A 203 -8.05 -14.10 26.03
C LYS A 203 -6.63 -14.60 25.86
N ASP A 204 -5.74 -13.79 25.30
CA ASP A 204 -4.37 -14.16 24.99
C ASP A 204 -3.47 -12.95 25.24
N LYS A 205 -2.36 -13.16 25.95
CA LYS A 205 -1.42 -12.08 26.31
C LYS A 205 -0.52 -11.68 25.14
N GLU A 206 -0.29 -12.59 24.21
CA GLU A 206 0.52 -12.39 23.00
C GLU A 206 -0.33 -11.86 21.83
N VAL A 207 -1.66 -12.03 21.89
CA VAL A 207 -2.62 -11.52 20.88
C VAL A 207 -3.51 -10.44 21.49
N GLN A 208 -3.09 -9.18 21.31
CA GLN A 208 -3.79 -8.01 21.84
C GLN A 208 -4.92 -7.58 20.91
N VAL A 209 -6.15 -7.57 21.42
CA VAL A 209 -7.36 -7.27 20.65
C VAL A 209 -8.20 -6.26 21.42
N HIS A 210 -8.42 -5.10 20.81
CA HIS A 210 -9.17 -3.97 21.39
C HIS A 210 -10.30 -3.52 20.45
N GLU A 211 -11.42 -3.04 21.01
CA GLU A 211 -12.51 -2.47 20.20
C GLU A 211 -12.21 -1.03 19.79
N TYR A 212 -11.68 -0.22 20.70
CA TYR A 212 -11.28 1.16 20.44
C TYR A 212 -10.01 1.45 21.24
N LEU A 213 -9.05 2.15 20.61
CA LEU A 213 -7.92 2.74 21.31
C LEU A 213 -8.31 4.20 21.53
N TRP A 214 -8.70 4.52 22.76
CA TRP A 214 -8.97 5.89 23.28
C TRP A 214 -9.76 6.81 22.34
#